data_AF-A0A3B4A4Z4-F1
#
_entry.id   AF-A0A3B4A4Z4-F1
#
_cell.length_a   1.000
_cell.length_b   1.000
_cell.length_c   1.000
_cell.angle_alpha   90.00
_cell.angle_beta   90.00
_cell.angle_gamma   90.00
#
_symmetry.space_group_name_H-M   'P 1'
#
loop_
_entity.id
_entity.type
_entity.pdbx_description
1 polymer ?
#
loop_
_entity_poly.entity_id
_entity_poly.type
_entity_poly.pdbx_seq_one_letter_code
_entity_poly.pdbx_strand_id
1 'polypeptide(L)'
;MQNNFLQLNSEPDLERGQTTVTACSLASLQTVLKDQWVQAKYERREFTGESNAAQKPYMLGQYPFEIVLWKKGKKNKQFLKRSFLLSQKDFTLRYFVKEDCKVPKHVISMKDLNAVFQPEKIGHAHGLQISFLHGDERTRNLFVYHENAQLIVSFFNALRKTRLAYLQKKNPALQICDLIPQLTRPSLMEGYMEKTGPTQREPFKRRWFTLCAMNRKLLYYKTPLDATELGAVFIGTENHSYSVAEISGHSSRSGRWHCGLSLETPGRKFLFMCEQEQDQQDWISALRKVISLPMSAEDYASTTQALHNDI
;
A
#
# COMPACT_ATOMS: atom_id res chain seq x y z
N MET A 1 -29.87 24.34 42.28
CA MET A 1 -28.85 25.32 42.71
C MET A 1 -27.50 24.79 42.26
N GLN A 2 -27.01 25.34 41.14
CA GLN A 2 -25.80 26.18 41.06
C GLN A 2 -24.53 25.30 40.98
N ASN A 3 -23.96 25.18 39.77
CA ASN A 3 -22.92 26.07 39.22
C ASN A 3 -21.61 25.94 39.98
N ASN A 4 -20.61 25.32 39.33
CA ASN A 4 -19.35 25.98 38.95
C ASN A 4 -18.39 24.91 38.46
N PHE A 5 -17.95 25.00 37.21
CA PHE A 5 -16.53 25.03 36.83
C PHE A 5 -16.46 25.30 35.32
N LEU A 6 -16.42 26.60 34.98
CA LEU A 6 -15.98 27.09 33.68
C LEU A 6 -14.54 27.56 33.82
N GLN A 7 -13.73 27.12 32.85
CA GLN A 7 -12.57 27.77 32.23
C GLN A 7 -11.34 28.15 33.07
N LEU A 8 -10.19 27.64 32.62
CA LEU A 8 -9.02 28.40 32.10
C LEU A 8 -8.03 27.34 31.54
N ASN A 9 -8.06 27.08 30.22
CA ASN A 9 -7.15 27.63 29.21
C ASN A 9 -5.66 27.50 29.54
N SER A 10 -4.99 26.55 28.86
CA SER A 10 -3.93 26.85 27.88
C SER A 10 -3.38 25.54 27.31
N GLU A 11 -3.87 25.14 26.13
CA GLU A 11 -3.18 24.17 25.27
C GLU A 11 -1.86 24.81 24.78
N PRO A 12 -0.70 24.15 24.94
CA PRO A 12 0.47 24.51 24.17
C PRO A 12 0.34 23.94 22.76
N ASP A 13 0.53 24.82 21.77
CA ASP A 13 0.58 24.56 20.33
C ASP A 13 1.25 23.23 19.98
N LEU A 14 0.44 22.27 19.51
CA LEU A 14 0.91 21.02 18.92
C LEU A 14 1.26 21.22 17.43
N GLU A 15 2.13 22.19 17.14
CA GLU A 15 2.88 22.23 15.88
C GLU A 15 4.34 21.87 16.15
N ARG A 16 4.63 20.56 16.19
CA ARG A 16 5.98 20.01 15.90
C ARG A 16 5.93 18.48 15.79
N GLY A 17 6.28 17.98 14.60
CA GLY A 17 6.67 16.57 14.39
C GLY A 17 5.63 15.67 13.71
N GLN A 18 5.22 15.96 12.48
CA GLN A 18 4.69 14.88 11.62
C GLN A 18 5.85 13.96 11.27
N THR A 19 5.83 12.72 11.78
CA THR A 19 6.81 11.68 11.48
C THR A 19 6.93 11.53 9.95
N THR A 20 8.11 11.77 9.41
CA THR A 20 8.41 11.73 7.96
C THR A 20 8.39 10.33 7.37
N VAL A 21 8.40 9.33 8.24
CA VAL A 21 8.48 7.92 7.96
C VAL A 21 7.47 7.18 8.80
N THR A 22 6.79 6.23 8.18
CA THR A 22 5.90 5.29 8.85
C THR A 22 6.42 3.89 8.55
N ALA A 23 7.07 3.27 9.53
CA ALA A 23 7.11 1.83 9.55
C ALA A 23 5.65 1.36 9.55
N CYS A 24 5.25 0.56 8.56
CA CYS A 24 3.92 -0.06 8.57
C CYS A 24 3.91 -1.14 9.66
N SER A 25 3.97 -0.71 10.91
CA SER A 25 3.95 -1.57 12.07
C SER A 25 2.58 -2.21 12.17
N LEU A 26 2.55 -3.47 12.59
CA LEU A 26 1.31 -4.17 12.92
C LEU A 26 0.48 -3.44 14.00
N ALA A 27 1.07 -2.47 14.72
CA ALA A 27 0.38 -1.63 15.70
C ALA A 27 -0.66 -0.68 15.05
N SER A 28 -0.46 -0.28 13.79
CA SER A 28 -1.47 0.41 12.98
C SER A 28 -2.44 -0.56 12.30
N LEU A 29 -2.77 -1.69 12.95
CA LEU A 29 -3.96 -2.48 12.59
C LEU A 29 -5.14 -1.51 12.64
N GLN A 30 -5.59 -1.15 11.44
CA GLN A 30 -6.44 0.00 11.20
C GLN A 30 -7.68 -0.10 12.08
N THR A 31 -7.97 0.95 12.85
CA THR A 31 -9.10 1.04 13.78
C THR A 31 -10.38 0.46 13.17
N VAL A 32 -10.66 0.78 11.91
CA VAL A 32 -11.80 0.23 11.15
C VAL A 32 -11.85 -1.30 11.08
N LEU A 33 -10.72 -1.99 10.88
CA LEU A 33 -10.66 -3.45 10.82
C LEU A 33 -10.89 -4.07 12.20
N LYS A 34 -10.29 -3.50 13.25
CA LYS A 34 -10.47 -3.96 14.64
C LYS A 34 -11.93 -3.79 15.08
N ASP A 35 -12.50 -2.61 14.87
CA ASP A 35 -13.87 -2.29 15.25
C ASP A 35 -14.86 -3.18 14.49
N GLN A 36 -14.70 -3.30 13.16
CA GLN A 36 -15.57 -4.15 12.37
C GLN A 36 -15.41 -5.63 12.69
N TRP A 37 -14.23 -6.09 13.12
CA TRP A 37 -14.02 -7.46 13.59
C TRP A 37 -14.75 -7.74 14.91
N VAL A 38 -14.67 -6.81 15.87
CA VAL A 38 -15.39 -6.90 17.15
C VAL A 38 -16.90 -6.91 16.90
N GLN A 39 -17.41 -5.96 16.10
CA GLN A 39 -18.83 -5.90 15.75
C GLN A 39 -19.29 -7.15 14.99
N ALA A 40 -18.49 -7.67 14.03
CA ALA A 40 -18.82 -8.90 13.31
C ALA A 40 -19.00 -10.09 14.24
N LYS A 41 -18.13 -10.24 15.24
CA LYS A 41 -18.17 -11.36 16.18
C LYS A 41 -19.29 -11.27 17.21
N TYR A 42 -19.46 -10.12 17.84
CA TYR A 42 -20.26 -10.02 19.07
C TYR A 42 -21.61 -9.35 18.87
N GLU A 43 -21.67 -8.33 18.00
CA GLU A 43 -22.92 -7.61 17.70
C GLU A 43 -23.70 -8.35 16.60
N ARG A 44 -23.05 -8.61 15.47
CA ARG A 44 -23.67 -9.24 14.29
C ARG A 44 -23.59 -10.77 14.29
N ARG A 45 -22.75 -11.34 15.17
CA ARG A 45 -22.58 -12.79 15.35
C ARG A 45 -22.40 -13.56 14.04
N GLU A 46 -21.63 -12.99 13.11
CA GLU A 46 -21.46 -13.51 11.74
C GLU A 46 -20.83 -14.92 11.68
N PHE A 47 -20.27 -15.40 12.80
CA PHE A 47 -19.54 -16.66 12.89
C PHE A 47 -20.19 -17.71 13.80
N THR A 48 -21.42 -17.48 14.32
CA THR A 48 -22.07 -18.42 15.25
C THR A 48 -23.00 -19.44 14.58
N GLY A 49 -23.23 -19.34 13.27
CA GLY A 49 -24.18 -20.20 12.54
C GLY A 49 -25.66 -19.88 12.80
N GLU A 50 -25.96 -19.07 13.82
CA GLU A 50 -27.29 -18.56 14.19
C GLU A 50 -27.74 -17.37 13.33
N SER A 51 -26.95 -17.00 12.31
CA SER A 51 -27.26 -15.91 11.39
C SER A 51 -28.62 -16.15 10.74
N ASN A 52 -29.66 -15.51 11.27
CA ASN A 52 -31.00 -15.49 10.70
C ASN A 52 -30.90 -15.19 9.19
N ALA A 53 -31.65 -15.90 8.36
CA ALA A 53 -31.67 -15.69 6.91
C ALA A 53 -32.04 -14.25 6.49
N ALA A 54 -32.55 -13.43 7.44
CA ALA A 54 -32.82 -12.00 7.33
C ALA A 54 -31.57 -11.10 7.57
N GLN A 55 -30.54 -11.60 8.26
CA GLN A 55 -29.24 -10.96 8.46
C GLN A 55 -28.19 -11.54 7.51
N LYS A 56 -28.51 -11.69 6.21
CA LYS A 56 -27.47 -11.98 5.23
C LYS A 56 -26.43 -10.86 5.32
N PRO A 57 -25.17 -11.13 5.74
CA PRO A 57 -24.15 -10.11 5.76
C PRO A 57 -24.08 -9.60 4.33
N TYR A 58 -24.46 -8.33 4.13
CA TYR A 58 -24.57 -7.69 2.83
C TYR A 58 -23.32 -8.11 2.03
N MET A 59 -23.53 -8.99 1.05
CA MET A 59 -22.62 -9.32 -0.04
C MET A 59 -21.44 -10.30 0.19
N LEU A 60 -21.31 -11.10 1.27
CA LEU A 60 -20.18 -12.08 1.32
C LEU A 60 -20.37 -13.34 0.41
N GLY A 61 -21.59 -13.55 -0.08
CA GLY A 61 -22.00 -14.69 -0.92
C GLY A 61 -22.71 -14.33 -2.24
N GLN A 62 -23.02 -13.06 -2.48
CA GLN A 62 -23.60 -12.61 -3.76
C GLN A 62 -22.47 -12.16 -4.68
N TYR A 63 -22.21 -12.96 -5.71
CA TYR A 63 -21.31 -12.60 -6.80
C TYR A 63 -22.13 -12.43 -8.09
N PRO A 64 -21.84 -11.39 -8.90
CA PRO A 64 -20.77 -10.42 -8.70
C PRO A 64 -21.07 -9.43 -7.55
N PHE A 65 -20.02 -8.99 -6.84
CA PHE A 65 -20.13 -8.04 -5.74
C PHE A 65 -20.09 -6.62 -6.31
N GLU A 66 -21.18 -5.88 -6.15
CA GLU A 66 -21.34 -4.50 -6.61
C GLU A 66 -21.25 -3.51 -5.44
N ILE A 67 -20.49 -2.42 -5.63
CA ILE A 67 -20.37 -1.36 -4.63
C ILE A 67 -20.04 -0.02 -5.28
N VAL A 68 -20.65 1.05 -4.78
CA VAL A 68 -20.30 2.42 -5.15
C VAL A 68 -19.30 2.95 -4.14
N LEU A 69 -18.11 3.34 -4.60
CA LEU A 69 -17.06 3.89 -3.74
C LEU A 69 -16.74 5.33 -4.13
N TRP A 70 -16.41 6.15 -3.13
CA TRP A 70 -15.75 7.42 -3.37
C TRP A 70 -14.33 7.15 -3.82
N LYS A 71 -13.98 7.55 -5.04
CA LYS A 71 -12.67 7.30 -5.63
C LYS A 71 -11.96 8.61 -5.99
N LYS A 72 -10.72 8.77 -5.53
CA LYS A 72 -9.85 9.88 -5.92
C LYS A 72 -9.58 9.86 -7.43
N GLY A 73 -9.68 11.00 -8.08
CA GLY A 73 -9.30 11.11 -9.49
C GLY A 73 -7.78 11.11 -9.72
N LYS A 74 -7.36 10.94 -10.99
CA LYS A 74 -5.94 10.74 -11.35
C LYS A 74 -5.11 12.01 -11.11
N LYS A 75 -5.62 13.17 -11.54
CA LYS A 75 -4.92 14.47 -11.49
C LYS A 75 -5.53 15.43 -10.47
N ASN A 76 -6.85 15.38 -10.30
CA ASN A 76 -7.56 16.18 -9.32
C ASN A 76 -7.50 15.54 -7.93
N LYS A 77 -7.56 16.39 -6.90
CA LYS A 77 -7.62 15.96 -5.49
C LYS A 77 -9.01 15.47 -5.06
N GLN A 78 -10.02 15.65 -5.92
CA GLN A 78 -11.42 15.31 -5.60
C GLN A 78 -11.67 13.80 -5.63
N PHE A 79 -12.54 13.36 -4.73
CA PHE A 79 -13.15 12.04 -4.74
C PHE A 79 -14.51 12.11 -5.44
N LEU A 80 -14.80 11.14 -6.30
CA LEU A 80 -16.07 11.04 -7.00
C LEU A 80 -16.61 9.61 -6.88
N LYS A 81 -17.93 9.47 -6.77
CA LYS A 81 -18.59 8.16 -6.73
C LYS A 81 -18.35 7.37 -8.00
N ARG A 82 -17.93 6.11 -7.88
CA ARG A 82 -17.68 5.19 -8.99
C ARG A 82 -18.21 3.82 -8.60
N SER A 83 -18.90 3.16 -9.53
CA SER A 83 -19.35 1.79 -9.33
C SER A 83 -18.21 0.82 -9.56
N PHE A 84 -18.08 -0.17 -8.69
CA PHE A 84 -17.13 -1.26 -8.74
C PHE A 84 -17.87 -2.59 -8.78
N LEU A 85 -17.39 -3.49 -9.62
CA LEU A 85 -17.95 -4.82 -9.84
C LEU A 85 -16.82 -5.84 -9.68
N LEU A 86 -16.93 -6.68 -8.67
CA LEU A 86 -15.97 -7.73 -8.37
C LEU A 86 -16.54 -9.09 -8.78
N SER A 87 -15.82 -9.81 -9.63
CA SER A 87 -16.25 -11.07 -10.22
C SER A 87 -15.28 -12.20 -9.91
N GLN A 88 -15.80 -13.29 -9.32
CA GLN A 88 -15.06 -14.53 -9.11
C GLN A 88 -15.01 -15.44 -10.34
N LYS A 89 -15.91 -15.21 -11.32
CA LYS A 89 -15.96 -16.01 -12.54
C LYS A 89 -14.72 -15.79 -13.42
N ASP A 90 -14.29 -14.53 -13.52
CA ASP A 90 -13.16 -14.09 -14.34
C ASP A 90 -11.99 -13.54 -13.51
N PHE A 91 -12.11 -13.53 -12.18
CA PHE A 91 -11.11 -12.98 -11.25
C PHE A 91 -10.72 -11.54 -11.58
N THR A 92 -11.71 -10.68 -11.79
CA THR A 92 -11.51 -9.26 -12.08
C THR A 92 -12.25 -8.34 -11.12
N LEU A 93 -11.62 -7.19 -10.83
CA LEU A 93 -12.29 -6.01 -10.30
C LEU A 93 -12.44 -4.99 -11.44
N ARG A 94 -13.68 -4.64 -11.76
CA ARG A 94 -14.01 -3.65 -12.78
C ARG A 94 -14.53 -2.39 -12.11
N TYR A 95 -14.24 -1.23 -12.67
CA TYR A 95 -14.90 0.01 -12.22
C TYR A 95 -15.41 0.84 -13.39
N PHE A 96 -16.49 1.56 -13.13
CA PHE A 96 -17.25 2.32 -14.10
C PHE A 96 -17.30 3.79 -13.70
N VAL A 97 -17.29 4.70 -14.69
CA VAL A 97 -17.34 6.15 -14.42
C VAL A 97 -18.70 6.55 -13.87
N LYS A 98 -19.77 5.92 -14.36
CA LYS A 98 -21.17 6.04 -13.94
C LYS A 98 -21.77 4.64 -13.86
N GLU A 99 -22.88 4.48 -13.13
CA GLU A 99 -23.56 3.19 -12.96
C GLU A 99 -24.11 2.64 -14.29
N ASP A 100 -24.65 3.51 -15.16
CA ASP A 100 -25.25 3.09 -16.43
C ASP A 100 -24.23 2.73 -17.52
N CYS A 101 -22.93 2.84 -17.24
CA CYS A 101 -21.90 2.53 -18.21
C CYS A 101 -21.77 1.01 -18.41
N LYS A 102 -22.12 0.52 -19.61
CA LYS A 102 -21.92 -0.90 -19.98
C LYS A 102 -20.44 -1.30 -20.11
N VAL A 103 -19.56 -0.33 -20.38
CA VAL A 103 -18.13 -0.57 -20.59
C VAL A 103 -17.33 -0.12 -19.36
N PRO A 104 -16.54 -1.03 -18.75
CA PRO A 104 -15.70 -0.67 -17.61
C PRO A 104 -14.62 0.32 -18.04
N LYS A 105 -14.35 1.31 -17.18
CA LYS A 105 -13.23 2.24 -17.38
C LYS A 105 -11.88 1.54 -17.23
N HIS A 106 -11.83 0.51 -16.39
CA HIS A 106 -10.67 -0.35 -16.21
C HIS A 106 -11.10 -1.73 -15.73
N VAL A 107 -10.35 -2.74 -16.16
CA VAL A 107 -10.50 -4.15 -15.75
C VAL A 107 -9.20 -4.54 -15.06
N ILE A 108 -9.29 -4.81 -13.76
CA ILE A 108 -8.12 -5.09 -12.91
C ILE A 108 -8.10 -6.58 -12.60
N SER A 109 -7.07 -7.28 -13.06
CA SER A 109 -6.88 -8.70 -12.79
C SER A 109 -6.49 -8.95 -11.34
N MET A 110 -7.03 -10.01 -10.74
CA MET A 110 -6.59 -10.45 -9.42
C MET A 110 -5.11 -10.80 -9.38
N LYS A 111 -4.46 -11.17 -10.50
CA LYS A 111 -3.03 -11.53 -10.59
C LYS A 111 -2.13 -10.55 -9.83
N ASP A 112 -2.30 -9.25 -10.09
CA ASP A 112 -1.43 -8.20 -9.57
C ASP A 112 -2.15 -7.24 -8.60
N LEU A 113 -3.46 -7.43 -8.39
CA LEU A 113 -4.25 -6.62 -7.47
C LEU A 113 -3.76 -6.80 -6.02
N ASN A 114 -3.62 -5.68 -5.33
CA ASN A 114 -3.39 -5.58 -3.91
C ASN A 114 -4.37 -4.57 -3.30
N ALA A 115 -4.74 -4.78 -2.04
CA ALA A 115 -5.60 -3.87 -1.29
C ALA A 115 -5.09 -3.76 0.14
N VAL A 116 -4.93 -2.54 0.64
CA VAL A 116 -4.42 -2.24 1.99
C VAL A 116 -5.11 -0.95 2.48
N PHE A 117 -5.69 -0.91 3.69
CA PHE A 117 -6.18 0.38 4.18
C PHE A 117 -5.03 1.30 4.55
N GLN A 118 -5.25 2.59 4.30
CA GLN A 118 -4.27 3.65 4.42
C GLN A 118 -4.98 4.91 4.93
N PRO A 119 -5.65 4.87 6.10
CA PRO A 119 -6.57 5.92 6.53
C PRO A 119 -5.88 7.27 6.75
N GLU A 120 -4.70 7.26 7.37
CA GLU A 120 -3.88 8.47 7.60
C GLU A 120 -3.40 9.07 6.28
N LYS A 121 -2.84 8.24 5.38
CA LYS A 121 -2.36 8.67 4.06
C LYS A 121 -3.47 9.27 3.20
N ILE A 122 -4.67 8.67 3.25
CA ILE A 122 -5.84 9.08 2.45
C ILE A 122 -6.57 10.26 3.11
N GLY A 123 -6.42 10.46 4.42
CA GLY A 123 -7.17 11.45 5.19
C GLY A 123 -8.62 11.04 5.42
N HIS A 124 -8.90 9.73 5.54
CA HIS A 124 -10.24 9.21 5.79
C HIS A 124 -10.18 7.91 6.58
N ALA A 125 -10.98 7.75 7.64
CA ALA A 125 -10.96 6.58 8.54
C ALA A 125 -11.13 5.23 7.81
N HIS A 126 -11.84 5.25 6.69
CA HIS A 126 -12.14 4.09 5.83
C HIS A 126 -11.32 4.06 4.52
N GLY A 127 -10.23 4.83 4.45
CA GLY A 127 -9.41 4.96 3.25
C GLY A 127 -8.75 3.64 2.88
N LEU A 128 -9.05 3.11 1.70
CA LEU A 128 -8.47 1.91 1.11
C LEU A 128 -7.61 2.26 -0.11
N GLN A 129 -6.36 1.80 -0.13
CA GLN A 129 -5.51 1.84 -1.31
C GLN A 129 -5.62 0.52 -2.06
N ILE A 130 -6.00 0.57 -3.33
CA ILE A 130 -5.95 -0.56 -4.27
C ILE A 130 -4.82 -0.29 -5.24
N SER A 131 -3.86 -1.22 -5.35
CA SER A 131 -2.77 -1.12 -6.31
C SER A 131 -2.73 -2.32 -7.24
N PHE A 132 -2.30 -2.12 -8.49
CA PHE A 132 -2.21 -3.17 -9.51
C PHE A 132 -1.21 -2.76 -10.59
N LEU A 133 -0.76 -3.72 -11.40
CA LEU A 133 0.14 -3.48 -12.52
C LEU A 133 -0.65 -3.00 -13.75
N HIS A 134 -0.25 -1.89 -14.35
CA HIS A 134 -0.88 -1.32 -15.53
C HIS A 134 0.08 -1.41 -16.72
N GLY A 135 -0.39 -2.06 -17.79
CA GLY A 135 0.41 -2.31 -19.00
C GLY A 135 1.66 -3.14 -18.72
N ASP A 136 1.58 -4.05 -17.73
CA ASP A 136 2.66 -4.94 -17.27
C ASP A 136 3.98 -4.26 -16.79
N GLU A 137 4.00 -2.93 -16.71
CA GLU A 137 5.22 -2.18 -16.35
C GLU A 137 5.08 -1.36 -15.07
N ARG A 138 3.97 -0.60 -14.94
CA ARG A 138 3.86 0.46 -13.92
C ARG A 138 2.81 0.17 -12.89
N THR A 139 3.07 0.54 -11.64
CA THR A 139 2.08 0.40 -10.56
C THR A 139 1.03 1.50 -10.66
N ARG A 140 -0.23 1.11 -10.62
CA ARG A 140 -1.37 2.03 -10.61
C ARG A 140 -2.03 1.98 -9.25
N ASN A 141 -2.15 3.14 -8.60
CA ASN A 141 -2.86 3.29 -7.32
C ASN A 141 -4.24 3.89 -7.54
N LEU A 142 -5.24 3.28 -6.90
CA LEU A 142 -6.56 3.86 -6.67
C LEU A 142 -6.71 4.10 -5.16
N PHE A 143 -7.11 5.29 -4.79
CA PHE A 143 -7.45 5.64 -3.41
C PHE A 143 -8.97 5.77 -3.34
N VAL A 144 -9.58 4.93 -2.52
CA VAL A 144 -11.04 4.83 -2.39
C VAL A 144 -11.46 4.83 -0.92
N TYR A 145 -12.71 5.15 -0.65
CA TYR A 145 -13.33 4.93 0.64
C TYR A 145 -14.84 4.73 0.49
N HIS A 146 -15.48 4.30 1.57
CA HIS A 146 -16.93 4.29 1.73
C HIS A 146 -17.28 4.95 3.07
N GLU A 147 -18.44 5.62 3.16
CA GLU A 147 -18.88 6.27 4.41
C GLU A 147 -19.22 5.22 5.49
N ASN A 148 -19.85 4.12 5.09
CA ASN A 148 -20.13 2.99 5.96
C ASN A 148 -18.91 2.05 6.10
N ALA A 149 -18.45 1.86 7.34
CA ALA A 149 -17.32 1.00 7.72
C ALA A 149 -17.54 -0.48 7.38
N GLN A 150 -18.73 -1.02 7.65
CA GLN A 150 -19.07 -2.41 7.36
C GLN A 150 -18.96 -2.68 5.85
N LEU A 151 -19.48 -1.78 5.01
CA LEU A 151 -19.44 -1.97 3.55
C LEU A 151 -18.03 -1.96 2.97
N ILE A 152 -17.14 -1.07 3.42
CA ILE A 152 -15.74 -1.08 2.94
C ILE A 152 -14.99 -2.34 3.41
N VAL A 153 -15.26 -2.81 4.63
CA VAL A 153 -14.63 -4.02 5.18
C VAL A 153 -15.18 -5.28 4.49
N SER A 154 -16.48 -5.34 4.21
CA SER A 154 -17.09 -6.40 3.39
C SER A 154 -16.49 -6.44 1.99
N PHE A 155 -16.33 -5.28 1.35
CA PHE A 155 -15.66 -5.19 0.05
C PHE A 155 -14.20 -5.65 0.11
N PHE A 156 -13.44 -5.23 1.11
CA PHE A 156 -12.06 -5.68 1.33
C PHE A 156 -11.98 -7.21 1.53
N ASN A 157 -12.88 -7.79 2.32
CA ASN A 157 -12.94 -9.24 2.51
C ASN A 157 -13.39 -9.98 1.24
N ALA A 158 -14.27 -9.39 0.43
CA ALA A 158 -14.64 -9.94 -0.87
C ALA A 158 -13.45 -9.94 -1.85
N LEU A 159 -12.63 -8.89 -1.86
CA LEU A 159 -11.36 -8.85 -2.60
C LEU A 159 -10.42 -9.98 -2.15
N ARG A 160 -10.24 -10.14 -0.83
CA ARG A 160 -9.41 -11.21 -0.25
C ARG A 160 -9.91 -12.59 -0.63
N LYS A 161 -11.22 -12.84 -0.53
CA LYS A 161 -11.86 -14.12 -0.91
C LYS A 161 -11.68 -14.42 -2.40
N THR A 162 -11.83 -13.41 -3.26
CA THR A 162 -11.66 -13.55 -4.71
C THR A 162 -10.18 -13.77 -5.09
N ARG A 163 -9.26 -13.10 -4.40
CA ARG A 163 -7.82 -13.34 -4.53
C ARG A 163 -7.42 -14.74 -4.07
N LEU A 164 -8.00 -15.24 -2.98
CA LEU A 164 -7.76 -16.61 -2.51
C LEU A 164 -8.19 -17.64 -3.57
N ALA A 165 -9.41 -17.49 -4.11
CA ALA A 165 -9.91 -18.39 -5.15
C ALA A 165 -9.04 -18.34 -6.42
N TYR A 166 -8.54 -17.16 -6.81
CA TYR A 166 -7.57 -17.03 -7.90
C TYR A 166 -6.27 -17.79 -7.62
N LEU A 167 -5.69 -17.64 -6.42
CA LEU A 167 -4.44 -18.29 -6.04
C LEU A 167 -4.59 -19.81 -5.95
N GLN A 168 -5.70 -20.32 -5.40
CA GLN A 168 -5.99 -21.76 -5.38
C GLN A 168 -6.08 -22.34 -6.79
N LYS A 169 -6.71 -21.61 -7.72
CA LYS A 169 -6.78 -22.03 -9.13
C LYS A 169 -5.41 -22.00 -9.81
N LYS A 170 -4.59 -20.99 -9.54
CA LYS A 170 -3.23 -20.86 -10.09
C LYS A 170 -2.28 -21.92 -9.51
N ASN A 171 -2.46 -22.30 -8.25
CA ASN A 171 -1.57 -23.19 -7.51
C ASN A 171 -2.37 -24.31 -6.78
N PRO A 172 -2.96 -25.28 -7.50
CA PRO A 172 -3.83 -26.29 -6.90
C PRO A 172 -3.16 -27.21 -5.87
N ALA A 173 -1.83 -27.32 -5.91
CA ALA A 173 -1.05 -28.14 -4.98
C ALA A 173 -0.76 -27.44 -3.63
N LEU A 174 -0.93 -26.12 -3.54
CA LEU A 174 -0.65 -25.38 -2.30
C LEU A 174 -1.83 -25.43 -1.33
N GLN A 175 -1.52 -25.53 -0.04
CA GLN A 175 -2.52 -25.47 1.01
C GLN A 175 -3.00 -24.03 1.20
N ILE A 176 -4.24 -23.87 1.68
CA ILE A 176 -4.82 -22.55 1.94
C ILE A 176 -3.94 -21.72 2.90
N CYS A 177 -3.33 -22.36 3.91
CA CYS A 177 -2.45 -21.69 4.87
C CYS A 177 -1.26 -20.97 4.19
N ASP A 178 -0.73 -21.53 3.10
CA ASP A 178 0.41 -20.98 2.37
C ASP A 178 0.00 -19.82 1.44
N LEU A 179 -1.31 -19.75 1.11
CA LEU A 179 -1.88 -18.71 0.26
C LEU A 179 -2.38 -17.49 1.04
N ILE A 180 -2.78 -17.66 2.32
CA ILE A 180 -3.29 -16.58 3.18
C ILE A 180 -2.34 -15.37 3.24
N PRO A 181 -1.01 -15.54 3.41
CA PRO A 181 -0.07 -14.42 3.41
C PRO A 181 -0.02 -13.63 2.10
N GLN A 182 -0.51 -14.21 0.99
CA GLN A 182 -0.44 -13.63 -0.35
C GLN A 182 -1.70 -12.87 -0.77
N LEU A 183 -2.75 -12.89 0.05
CA LEU A 183 -4.04 -12.24 -0.24
C LEU A 183 -3.92 -10.71 -0.30
N THR A 184 -3.08 -10.14 0.56
CA THR A 184 -2.79 -8.71 0.64
C THR A 184 -1.33 -8.53 0.95
N ARG A 185 -0.72 -7.51 0.38
CA ARG A 185 0.73 -7.24 0.42
C ARG A 185 0.92 -5.85 1.03
N PRO A 186 0.92 -5.72 2.37
CA PRO A 186 1.19 -4.43 2.99
C PRO A 186 2.60 -3.95 2.60
N SER A 187 2.77 -2.63 2.49
CA SER A 187 4.11 -2.05 2.42
C SER A 187 4.87 -2.44 3.69
N LEU A 188 6.15 -2.78 3.56
CA LEU A 188 7.03 -2.95 4.72
C LEU A 188 7.30 -1.59 5.38
N MET A 189 7.48 -0.56 4.55
CA MET A 189 7.82 0.78 4.99
C MET A 189 7.41 1.81 3.96
N GLU A 190 6.93 2.97 4.42
CA GLU A 190 6.65 4.12 3.57
C GLU A 190 7.10 5.42 4.23
N GLY A 191 7.44 6.42 3.43
CA GLY A 191 7.92 7.68 3.97
C GLY A 191 8.62 8.54 2.93
N TYR A 192 8.96 9.76 3.32
CA TYR A 192 9.75 10.62 2.46
C TYR A 192 11.25 10.32 2.59
N MET A 193 11.94 10.36 1.45
CA MET A 193 13.40 10.52 1.35
C MET A 193 13.70 11.54 0.24
N GLU A 194 14.85 12.20 0.27
CA GLU A 194 15.38 12.89 -0.91
C GLU A 194 16.25 11.95 -1.73
N LYS A 195 16.15 12.02 -3.06
CA LYS A 195 17.02 11.26 -3.98
C LYS A 195 17.64 12.14 -5.04
N THR A 196 18.83 11.78 -5.51
CA THR A 196 19.46 12.37 -6.71
C THR A 196 19.24 11.50 -7.96
N GLY A 197 19.74 11.95 -9.11
CA GLY A 197 19.70 11.25 -10.39
C GLY A 197 20.82 10.21 -10.52
N PRO A 198 20.97 9.58 -11.71
CA PRO A 198 21.95 8.52 -11.93
C PRO A 198 23.39 9.01 -11.86
N THR A 199 23.66 10.24 -12.30
CA THR A 199 25.03 10.79 -12.30
C THR A 199 25.45 11.34 -10.94
N GLN A 200 24.52 11.41 -9.98
CA GLN A 200 24.70 12.00 -8.64
C GLN A 200 25.08 13.49 -8.66
N ARG A 201 24.99 14.13 -9.84
CA ARG A 201 25.21 15.58 -10.03
C ARG A 201 23.90 16.34 -10.04
N GLU A 202 22.78 15.65 -10.25
CA GLU A 202 21.46 16.24 -10.26
C GLU A 202 21.07 16.70 -8.84
N PRO A 203 20.25 17.77 -8.73
CA PRO A 203 19.77 18.20 -7.43
C PRO A 203 18.91 17.12 -6.78
N PHE A 204 19.06 17.00 -5.46
CA PHE A 204 18.21 16.13 -4.65
C PHE A 204 16.74 16.58 -4.73
N LYS A 205 15.83 15.60 -4.82
CA LYS A 205 14.39 15.83 -4.86
C LYS A 205 13.70 14.95 -3.83
N ARG A 206 12.89 15.57 -2.96
CA ARG A 206 12.00 14.88 -2.03
C ARG A 206 10.96 14.03 -2.78
N ARG A 207 10.84 12.76 -2.41
CA ARG A 207 9.90 11.78 -2.98
C ARG A 207 9.29 10.93 -1.88
N TRP A 208 8.04 10.51 -2.07
CA TRP A 208 7.40 9.53 -1.22
C TRP A 208 7.81 8.13 -1.69
N PHE A 209 8.34 7.31 -0.80
CA PHE A 209 8.79 5.96 -1.08
C PHE A 209 7.84 4.93 -0.46
N THR A 210 7.68 3.81 -1.16
CA THR A 210 6.94 2.64 -0.69
C THR A 210 7.79 1.40 -0.94
N LEU A 211 8.22 0.73 0.13
CA LEU A 211 8.97 -0.52 0.06
C LEU A 211 8.01 -1.69 0.27
N CYS A 212 7.98 -2.62 -0.68
CA CYS A 212 7.21 -3.86 -0.55
C CYS A 212 8.15 -5.06 -0.58
N ALA A 213 8.16 -5.83 0.52
CA ALA A 213 9.02 -7.00 0.65
C ALA A 213 8.59 -8.14 -0.29
N MET A 214 7.28 -8.29 -0.54
CA MET A 214 6.75 -9.42 -1.31
C MET A 214 7.06 -9.39 -2.80
N ASN A 215 7.18 -8.19 -3.39
CA ASN A 215 7.59 -8.05 -4.79
C ASN A 215 8.96 -7.38 -4.92
N ARG A 216 9.65 -7.21 -3.78
CA ARG A 216 11.02 -6.69 -3.66
C ARG A 216 11.25 -5.40 -4.43
N LYS A 217 10.26 -4.49 -4.39
CA LYS A 217 10.31 -3.19 -5.07
C LYS A 217 10.28 -2.03 -4.08
N LEU A 218 11.18 -1.08 -4.31
CA LEU A 218 11.13 0.27 -3.75
C LEU A 218 10.57 1.22 -4.81
N LEU A 219 9.30 1.59 -4.66
CA LEU A 219 8.60 2.52 -5.55
C LEU A 219 8.76 3.95 -5.03
N TYR A 220 8.82 4.94 -5.92
CA TYR A 220 8.84 6.35 -5.51
C TYR A 220 7.89 7.24 -6.31
N TYR A 221 7.28 8.20 -5.62
CA TYR A 221 6.21 9.07 -6.11
C TYR A 221 6.54 10.54 -5.82
N LYS A 222 5.89 11.48 -6.51
CA LYS A 222 6.00 12.91 -6.16
C LYS A 222 5.24 13.19 -4.86
N THR A 223 4.06 12.61 -4.71
CA THR A 223 3.22 12.70 -3.51
C THR A 223 2.64 11.33 -3.12
N PRO A 224 2.29 11.09 -1.84
CA PRO A 224 1.76 9.80 -1.38
C PRO A 224 0.45 9.36 -2.06
N LEU A 225 -0.32 10.31 -2.60
CA LEU A 225 -1.61 10.05 -3.28
C LEU A 225 -1.52 10.15 -4.81
N ASP A 226 -0.31 10.03 -5.36
CA ASP A 226 -0.10 9.91 -6.79
C ASP A 226 -0.61 8.56 -7.31
N ALA A 227 -1.25 8.61 -8.47
CA ALA A 227 -1.87 7.42 -9.04
C ALA A 227 -0.89 6.48 -9.75
N THR A 228 0.36 6.89 -9.99
CA THR A 228 1.42 6.12 -10.66
C THR A 228 2.76 6.53 -10.09
N GLU A 229 3.67 5.57 -9.94
CA GLU A 229 5.05 5.83 -9.54
C GLU A 229 5.82 6.61 -10.61
N LEU A 230 6.85 7.32 -10.17
CA LEU A 230 7.84 7.93 -11.04
C LEU A 230 8.91 6.92 -11.46
N GLY A 231 9.19 5.94 -10.60
CA GLY A 231 10.06 4.81 -10.92
C GLY A 231 10.03 3.75 -9.82
N ALA A 232 10.68 2.64 -10.10
CA ALA A 232 10.79 1.49 -9.23
C ALA A 232 12.25 1.04 -9.19
N VAL A 233 12.71 0.57 -8.04
CA VAL A 233 14.00 -0.10 -7.87
C VAL A 233 13.72 -1.51 -7.40
N PHE A 234 14.19 -2.51 -8.15
CA PHE A 234 14.16 -3.90 -7.70
C PHE A 234 15.28 -4.14 -6.69
N ILE A 235 15.03 -4.92 -5.65
CA ILE A 235 15.97 -5.20 -4.56
C ILE A 235 16.26 -6.70 -4.55
N GLY A 236 17.44 -7.07 -5.06
CA GLY A 236 17.94 -8.44 -5.02
C GLY A 236 18.52 -8.82 -3.66
N THR A 237 19.22 -9.96 -3.60
CA THR A 237 19.94 -10.37 -2.39
C THR A 237 21.39 -9.92 -2.42
N GLU A 238 22.08 -10.08 -1.30
CA GLU A 238 23.52 -9.82 -1.16
C GLU A 238 24.35 -10.60 -2.19
N ASN A 239 24.02 -11.87 -2.43
CA ASN A 239 24.68 -12.71 -3.44
C ASN A 239 24.50 -12.18 -4.89
N HIS A 240 23.55 -11.27 -5.10
CA HIS A 240 23.32 -10.60 -6.37
C HIS A 240 23.84 -9.16 -6.36
N SER A 241 24.81 -8.84 -5.50
CA SER A 241 25.44 -7.51 -5.40
C SER A 241 24.50 -6.38 -4.98
N TYR A 242 23.47 -6.70 -4.19
CA TYR A 242 22.64 -5.70 -3.53
C TYR A 242 23.09 -5.49 -2.10
N SER A 243 23.30 -4.24 -1.70
CA SER A 243 23.66 -3.90 -0.32
C SER A 243 23.13 -2.53 0.07
N VAL A 244 23.01 -2.28 1.36
CA VAL A 244 22.59 -0.99 1.89
C VAL A 244 23.51 -0.56 3.03
N ALA A 245 23.99 0.67 2.96
CA ALA A 245 24.95 1.22 3.89
C ALA A 245 24.62 2.67 4.24
N GLU A 246 24.98 3.04 5.46
CA GLU A 246 25.00 4.43 5.89
C GLU A 246 26.11 5.19 5.14
N ILE A 247 25.87 6.47 4.84
CA ILE A 247 26.87 7.37 4.27
C ILE A 247 27.36 8.28 5.37
N SER A 248 28.56 8.00 5.89
CA SER A 248 29.22 8.84 6.88
C SER A 248 29.82 10.08 6.21
N GLY A 249 29.37 11.27 6.60
CA GLY A 249 29.96 12.56 6.20
C GLY A 249 28.98 13.52 5.53
N HIS A 250 29.18 14.81 5.81
CA HIS A 250 28.47 15.89 5.12
C HIS A 250 28.98 15.99 3.68
N SER A 251 28.24 15.46 2.71
CA SER A 251 28.51 15.82 1.32
C SER A 251 28.17 17.30 1.13
N SER A 252 29.11 18.10 0.61
CA SER A 252 28.91 19.54 0.34
C SER A 252 27.83 19.82 -0.72
N ARG A 253 27.25 18.76 -1.29
CA ARG A 253 26.14 18.77 -2.27
C ARG A 253 24.90 18.04 -1.73
N SER A 254 24.81 17.82 -0.42
CA SER A 254 23.63 17.21 0.21
C SER A 254 22.39 18.03 -0.08
N GLY A 255 21.24 17.36 -0.15
CA GLY A 255 19.95 18.04 -0.19
C GLY A 255 19.67 18.81 1.12
N ARG A 256 18.40 19.14 1.35
CA ARG A 256 18.01 19.78 2.62
C ARG A 256 18.21 18.85 3.81
N TRP A 257 18.23 17.56 3.54
CA TRP A 257 18.34 16.49 4.52
C TRP A 257 19.77 15.94 4.59
N HIS A 258 20.20 15.51 5.77
CA HIS A 258 21.61 15.25 6.08
C HIS A 258 21.93 13.80 6.48
N CYS A 259 20.92 12.99 6.83
CA CYS A 259 21.12 11.59 7.20
C CYS A 259 21.14 10.71 5.93
N GLY A 260 22.32 10.47 5.36
CA GLY A 260 22.48 9.81 4.05
C GLY A 260 22.57 8.28 4.10
N LEU A 261 21.90 7.59 3.18
CA LEU A 261 22.06 6.15 2.97
C LEU A 261 22.24 5.83 1.49
N SER A 262 22.97 4.76 1.21
CA SER A 262 23.16 4.23 -0.14
C SER A 262 22.55 2.85 -0.30
N LEU A 263 21.89 2.63 -1.43
CA LEU A 263 21.42 1.32 -1.88
C LEU A 263 22.19 0.96 -3.14
N GLU A 264 23.08 -0.02 -3.02
CA GLU A 264 23.83 -0.57 -4.15
C GLU A 264 22.98 -1.61 -4.87
N THR A 265 23.02 -1.56 -6.19
CA THR A 265 22.44 -2.54 -7.11
C THR A 265 23.49 -2.85 -8.18
N PRO A 266 23.39 -3.97 -8.93
CA PRO A 266 24.37 -4.31 -9.97
C PRO A 266 24.63 -3.22 -11.01
N GLY A 267 23.58 -2.49 -11.42
CA GLY A 267 23.68 -1.47 -12.46
C GLY A 267 23.90 -0.05 -11.91
N ARG A 268 23.58 0.20 -10.63
CA ARG A 268 23.51 1.57 -10.11
C ARG A 268 23.61 1.67 -8.59
N LYS A 269 24.34 2.69 -8.13
CA LYS A 269 24.28 3.21 -6.76
C LYS A 269 23.18 4.26 -6.61
N PHE A 270 22.22 4.01 -5.73
CA PHE A 270 21.22 5.01 -5.35
C PHE A 270 21.64 5.72 -4.06
N LEU A 271 21.57 7.05 -4.06
CA LEU A 271 21.80 7.87 -2.88
C LEU A 271 20.49 8.48 -2.41
N PHE A 272 20.21 8.28 -1.12
CA PHE A 272 19.05 8.83 -0.44
C PHE A 272 19.47 9.65 0.77
N MET A 273 18.70 10.69 1.08
CA MET A 273 18.84 11.45 2.33
C MET A 273 17.52 11.36 3.11
N CYS A 274 17.61 11.21 4.43
CA CYS A 274 16.50 11.22 5.38
C CYS A 274 16.58 12.48 6.25
N GLU A 275 15.42 12.93 6.76
CA GLU A 275 15.32 14.12 7.59
C GLU A 275 15.94 13.90 8.98
N GLN A 276 15.75 12.70 9.54
CA GLN A 276 16.21 12.32 10.88
C GLN A 276 17.06 11.04 10.83
N GLU A 277 17.92 10.88 11.84
CA GLU A 277 18.76 9.69 11.98
C GLU A 277 17.91 8.43 12.20
N GLN A 278 16.83 8.54 12.98
CA GLN A 278 15.90 7.42 13.18
C GLN A 278 15.26 6.95 11.87
N ASP A 279 14.81 7.88 11.02
CA ASP A 279 14.26 7.57 9.70
C ASP A 279 15.28 6.79 8.84
N GLN A 280 16.54 7.24 8.85
CA GLN A 280 17.64 6.58 8.13
C GLN A 280 17.88 5.16 8.66
N GLN A 281 17.97 4.98 9.98
CA GLN A 281 18.15 3.66 10.60
C GLN A 281 16.99 2.72 10.27
N ASP A 282 15.76 3.21 10.32
CA ASP A 282 14.55 2.45 9.96
C ASP A 282 14.59 2.02 8.48
N TRP A 283 14.96 2.93 7.57
CA TRP A 283 15.05 2.63 6.14
C TRP A 283 16.14 1.60 5.84
N ILE A 284 17.31 1.76 6.46
CA ILE A 284 18.40 0.79 6.35
C ILE A 284 17.94 -0.58 6.86
N SER A 285 17.31 -0.64 8.03
CA SER A 285 16.80 -1.88 8.61
C SER A 285 15.77 -2.57 7.69
N ALA A 286 14.81 -1.81 7.16
CA ALA A 286 13.80 -2.34 6.26
C ALA A 286 14.38 -2.83 4.93
N LEU A 287 15.34 -2.11 4.34
CA LEU A 287 16.06 -2.52 3.13
C LEU A 287 16.90 -3.78 3.37
N ARG A 288 17.66 -3.83 4.47
CA ARG A 288 18.44 -5.03 4.86
C ARG A 288 17.54 -6.25 5.00
N LYS A 289 16.36 -6.09 5.60
CA LYS A 289 15.36 -7.16 5.72
C LYS A 289 14.91 -7.70 4.36
N VAL A 290 14.75 -6.85 3.34
CA VAL A 290 14.37 -7.32 1.98
C VAL A 290 15.55 -8.01 1.28
N ILE A 291 16.77 -7.50 1.47
CA ILE A 291 18.00 -8.06 0.90
C ILE A 291 18.30 -9.46 1.48
N SER A 292 18.04 -9.68 2.76
CA SER A 292 18.28 -10.97 3.42
C SER A 292 17.25 -12.05 3.11
N LEU A 293 16.08 -11.69 2.55
CA LEU A 293 15.05 -12.65 2.15
C LEU A 293 15.44 -13.37 0.85
N PRO A 294 15.24 -14.70 0.75
CA PRO A 294 15.50 -15.44 -0.46
C PRO A 294 14.58 -14.98 -1.60
N MET A 295 15.08 -15.07 -2.82
CA MET A 295 14.32 -14.74 -4.03
C MET A 295 13.39 -15.88 -4.41
N SER A 296 12.14 -15.55 -4.78
CA SER A 296 11.23 -16.50 -5.41
C SER A 296 11.56 -16.69 -6.89
N ALA A 297 11.00 -17.73 -7.53
CA ALA A 297 11.13 -17.92 -8.98
C ALA A 297 10.59 -16.73 -9.79
N GLU A 298 9.52 -16.08 -9.31
CA GLU A 298 8.96 -14.87 -9.96
C GLU A 298 9.90 -13.65 -9.83
N ASP A 299 10.66 -13.58 -8.73
CA ASP A 299 11.65 -12.51 -8.53
C ASP A 299 12.82 -12.65 -9.51
N TYR A 300 13.31 -13.87 -9.77
CA TYR A 300 14.38 -14.10 -10.74
C TYR A 300 14.00 -13.66 -12.16
N ALA A 301 12.76 -13.94 -12.58
CA ALA A 301 12.25 -13.46 -13.87
C ALA A 301 12.19 -11.93 -13.94
N SER A 302 11.90 -11.27 -12.81
CA SER A 302 11.85 -9.82 -12.71
C SER A 302 13.24 -9.16 -12.73
N THR A 303 14.27 -9.81 -12.16
CA THR A 303 15.66 -9.32 -12.20
C THR A 303 16.17 -9.18 -13.63
N THR A 304 15.88 -10.15 -14.50
CA THR A 304 16.31 -10.12 -15.91
C THR A 304 15.73 -8.91 -16.65
N GLN A 305 14.51 -8.47 -16.31
CA GLN A 305 13.91 -7.25 -16.86
C GLN A 305 14.48 -5.97 -16.23
N ALA A 306 14.81 -5.98 -14.94
CA ALA A 306 15.36 -4.83 -14.23
C ALA A 306 16.76 -4.45 -14.71
N LEU A 307 17.63 -5.43 -14.97
CA LEU A 307 18.98 -5.21 -15.51
C LEU A 307 19.00 -4.49 -16.86
N HIS A 308 17.89 -4.51 -17.62
CA HIS A 308 17.76 -3.80 -18.89
C HIS A 308 17.30 -2.34 -18.73
N ASN A 309 16.67 -2.00 -17.60
CA ASN A 309 16.09 -0.69 -17.30
C ASN A 309 16.94 0.16 -16.33
N ASP A 310 17.96 -0.46 -15.71
CA ASP A 310 18.92 0.20 -14.82
C ASP A 310 20.12 0.83 -15.57
N ILE A 311 20.17 0.70 -16.91
CA ILE A 311 21.07 1.40 -17.85
C ILE A 311 20.41 2.69 -18.31
#